data_AF-A0A4Q6A282-F1
#
_entry.id   AF-A0A4Q6A282-F1
#
_cell.length_a   1.000
_cell.length_b   1.000
_cell.length_c   1.000
_cell.angle_alpha   90.00
_cell.angle_beta   90.00
_cell.angle_gamma   90.00
#
_symmetry.space_group_name_H-M   'P 1'
#
loop_
_entity.id
_entity.type
_entity.pdbx_description
1 polymer ?
#
loop_
_entity_poly.entity_id
_entity_poly.type
_entity_poly.pdbx_seq_one_letter_code
_entity_poly.pdbx_strand_id
1 'polypeptide(L)'
;MKRSEINEAIIAAGKCFRLNGWHLPPNPKWDITDFGLGSFLATGLVLVNLAEEAEYCEKIMYAVKNQVTPAHTHKKKKEDIICRAGKLIVQLWSNNPAIDQSNSNFSVKV
;
A
#
# COMPACT_ATOMS: atom_id res chain seq x y z
N MET A 1 -0.33 15.82 -6.12
CA MET A 1 -0.65 16.23 -4.73
C MET A 1 0.05 17.53 -4.32
N LYS A 2 -0.64 18.41 -3.60
CA LYS A 2 -0.05 19.58 -2.93
C LYS A 2 0.78 19.13 -1.72
N ARG A 3 1.78 19.94 -1.33
CA ARG A 3 2.61 19.66 -0.14
C ARG A 3 1.78 19.56 1.14
N SER A 4 0.73 20.35 1.28
CA SER A 4 -0.18 20.31 2.43
C SER A 4 -0.88 18.95 2.55
N GLU A 5 -1.39 18.41 1.44
CA GLU A 5 -2.06 17.10 1.41
C GLU A 5 -1.10 15.97 1.78
N ILE A 6 0.15 16.05 1.31
CA ILE A 6 1.20 15.09 1.67
C ILE A 6 1.49 15.15 3.19
N ASN A 7 1.62 16.35 3.75
CA ASN A 7 1.89 16.52 5.18
C ASN A 7 0.74 15.98 6.04
N GLU A 8 -0.52 16.24 5.64
CA GLU A 8 -1.70 15.69 6.30
C GLU A 8 -1.73 14.16 6.25
N ALA A 9 -1.39 13.57 5.10
CA ALA A 9 -1.30 12.11 4.95
C ALA A 9 -0.24 11.49 5.88
N ILE A 10 0.94 12.12 5.99
CA ILE A 10 2.00 11.70 6.92
C ILE A 10 1.55 11.79 8.37
N ILE A 11 0.91 12.90 8.76
CA ILE A 11 0.42 13.10 10.14
C ILE A 11 -0.64 12.04 10.48
N ALA A 12 -1.59 11.80 9.59
CA ALA A 12 -2.65 10.82 9.78
C ALA A 12 -2.10 9.39 9.88
N ALA A 13 -1.22 9.00 8.94
CA ALA A 13 -0.58 7.69 8.95
C ALA A 13 0.28 7.49 10.22
N GLY A 14 1.12 8.47 10.56
CA GLY A 14 1.95 8.42 11.76
C GLY A 14 1.15 8.33 13.06
N LYS A 15 -0.01 9.01 13.14
CA LYS A 15 -0.93 8.85 14.27
C LYS A 15 -1.51 7.44 14.31
N CYS A 16 -1.94 6.90 13.18
CA CYS A 16 -2.47 5.54 13.08
C CYS A 16 -1.43 4.49 13.51
N PHE A 17 -0.19 4.59 13.02
CA PHE A 17 0.90 3.69 13.37
C PHE A 17 1.16 3.70 14.88
N ARG A 18 1.31 4.87 15.50
CA ARG A 18 1.51 4.99 16.95
C ARG A 18 0.36 4.41 17.76
N LEU A 19 -0.89 4.68 17.37
CA LEU A 19 -2.07 4.14 18.06
C LEU A 19 -2.15 2.61 17.99
N ASN A 20 -1.56 2.01 16.96
CA ASN A 20 -1.49 0.55 16.79
C ASN A 20 -0.14 -0.04 17.27
N GLY A 21 0.61 0.70 18.10
CA GLY A 21 1.84 0.20 18.75
C GLY A 21 3.09 0.17 17.86
N TRP A 22 3.02 0.74 16.65
CA TRP A 22 4.17 0.80 15.75
C TRP A 22 5.08 1.98 16.08
N HIS A 23 6.37 1.68 16.16
CA HIS A 23 7.43 2.66 16.30
C HIS A 23 8.16 2.77 14.96
N LEU A 24 8.25 3.99 14.44
CA LEU A 24 8.98 4.27 13.21
C LEU A 24 10.46 4.54 13.53
N PRO A 25 11.40 4.28 12.60
CA PRO A 25 12.78 4.68 12.76
C PRO A 25 12.89 6.21 12.89
N PRO A 26 13.99 6.75 13.46
CA PRO A 26 14.14 8.19 13.69
C PRO A 26 14.01 9.05 12.42
N ASN A 27 14.46 8.52 11.27
CA ASN A 27 14.36 9.17 9.96
C ASN A 27 13.56 8.27 8.99
N PRO A 28 12.22 8.23 9.12
CA PRO A 28 11.40 7.35 8.31
C PRO A 28 11.41 7.76 6.84
N LYS A 29 11.66 6.78 5.95
CA LYS A 29 11.60 6.95 4.50
C LYS A 29 10.14 6.83 4.05
N TRP A 30 9.43 7.96 4.02
CA TRP A 30 8.04 8.04 3.58
C TRP A 30 7.90 8.03 2.06
N ASP A 31 6.88 7.33 1.56
CA ASP A 31 6.40 7.41 0.18
C ASP A 31 4.87 7.62 0.19
N ILE A 32 4.42 8.61 -0.57
CA ILE A 32 3.03 9.05 -0.66
C ILE A 32 2.71 9.21 -2.14
N THR A 33 1.69 8.51 -2.58
CA THR A 33 1.29 8.52 -3.99
C THR A 33 -0.22 8.60 -4.14
N ASP A 34 -0.66 9.40 -5.11
CA ASP A 34 -2.02 9.38 -5.67
C ASP A 34 -2.04 8.60 -7.01
N PHE A 35 -0.96 7.86 -7.29
CA PHE A 35 -0.70 7.15 -8.54
C PHE A 35 -0.78 8.03 -9.80
N GLY A 36 -0.62 9.35 -9.66
CA GLY A 36 -0.76 10.30 -10.76
C GLY A 36 -2.21 10.54 -11.20
N LEU A 37 -3.20 10.10 -10.41
CA LEU A 37 -4.62 10.17 -10.75
C LEU A 37 -5.33 11.40 -10.15
N GLY A 38 -4.60 12.22 -9.39
CA GLY A 38 -5.10 13.50 -8.87
C GLY A 38 -6.19 13.40 -7.79
N SER A 39 -6.47 12.19 -7.26
CA SER A 39 -7.46 11.97 -6.21
C SER A 39 -6.94 11.01 -5.16
N PHE A 40 -6.09 11.51 -4.26
CA PHE A 40 -5.43 10.71 -3.23
C PHE A 40 -6.42 9.93 -2.35
N LEU A 41 -7.51 10.56 -1.88
CA LEU A 41 -8.48 9.90 -0.99
C LEU A 41 -9.24 8.75 -1.65
N ALA A 42 -9.44 8.81 -2.96
CA ALA A 42 -10.05 7.73 -3.73
C ALA A 42 -9.02 6.67 -4.12
N THR A 43 -7.87 7.12 -4.62
CA THR A 43 -6.81 6.27 -5.14
C THR A 43 -5.45 6.77 -4.66
N GLY A 44 -4.84 6.03 -3.74
CA GLY A 44 -3.58 6.44 -3.14
C GLY A 44 -3.07 5.46 -2.09
N LEU A 45 -1.86 5.71 -1.63
CA LEU A 45 -1.22 4.90 -0.59
C LEU A 45 -0.18 5.73 0.16
N VAL A 46 -0.06 5.51 1.47
CA VAL A 46 1.06 5.98 2.28
C VAL A 46 1.86 4.77 2.72
N LEU A 47 3.18 4.84 2.65
CA LEU A 47 4.04 3.81 3.19
C LEU A 47 5.35 4.35 3.76
N VAL A 48 5.98 3.54 4.61
CA VAL A 48 7.34 3.74 5.10
C VAL A 48 8.14 2.48 4.84
N ASN A 49 9.31 2.62 4.20
CA ASN A 49 10.26 1.51 4.07
C ASN A 49 10.94 1.28 5.43
N LEU A 50 10.76 0.07 5.99
CA LEU A 50 11.37 -0.35 7.25
C LEU A 50 12.69 -1.10 7.03
N ALA A 51 12.77 -1.88 5.94
CA ALA A 51 13.97 -2.60 5.53
C ALA A 51 14.10 -2.64 4.01
N GLU A 52 15.33 -2.61 3.51
CA GLU A 52 15.67 -2.67 2.08
C GLU A 52 16.97 -3.44 1.92
N GLU A 53 16.85 -4.77 1.84
CA GLU A 53 17.94 -5.72 1.70
C GLU A 53 17.89 -6.38 0.31
N ALA A 54 18.96 -7.09 -0.08
CA ALA A 54 19.05 -7.71 -1.40
C ALA A 54 17.90 -8.69 -1.71
N GLU A 55 17.46 -9.45 -0.70
CA GLU A 55 16.43 -10.49 -0.84
C GLU A 55 15.14 -10.20 -0.08
N TYR A 56 15.11 -9.11 0.70
CA TYR A 56 14.00 -8.79 1.60
C TYR A 56 13.71 -7.29 1.61
N CYS A 57 12.43 -6.94 1.61
CA CYS A 57 11.99 -5.57 1.83
C CYS A 57 10.78 -5.60 2.76
N GLU A 58 10.76 -4.67 3.72
CA GLU A 58 9.62 -4.49 4.61
C GLU A 58 9.07 -3.09 4.47
N LYS A 59 7.74 -3.01 4.38
CA LYS A 59 7.01 -1.74 4.34
C LYS A 59 5.85 -1.80 5.31
N ILE A 60 5.69 -0.74 6.09
CA ILE A 60 4.44 -0.48 6.79
C ILE A 60 3.61 0.50 5.97
N MET A 61 2.34 0.19 5.78
CA MET A 61 1.45 0.90 4.87
C MET A 61 0.20 1.39 5.60
N TYR A 62 -0.34 2.52 5.13
CA TYR A 62 -1.58 3.11 5.61
C TYR A 62 -2.46 3.50 4.42
N ALA A 63 -3.72 3.10 4.51
CA ALA A 63 -4.77 3.52 3.60
C ALA A 63 -6.01 3.94 4.40
N VAL A 64 -6.72 4.97 3.91
CA VAL A 64 -8.00 5.38 4.51
C VAL A 64 -9.14 4.48 4.03
N LYS A 65 -10.28 4.54 4.72
CA LYS A 65 -11.48 3.77 4.34
C LYS A 65 -11.82 4.01 2.87
N ASN A 66 -12.03 2.93 2.12
CA ASN A 66 -12.37 2.91 0.69
C ASN A 66 -11.30 3.48 -0.27
N GLN A 67 -10.10 3.81 0.21
CA GLN A 67 -8.99 4.17 -0.67
C GLN A 67 -8.49 2.93 -1.41
N VAL A 68 -8.27 3.08 -2.71
CA VAL A 68 -7.86 2.00 -3.61
C VAL A 68 -6.39 2.14 -3.99
N THR A 69 -5.66 1.02 -3.97
CA THR A 69 -4.41 0.89 -4.73
C THR A 69 -4.75 0.26 -6.08
N PRO A 70 -4.39 0.88 -7.23
CA PRO A 70 -4.71 0.33 -8.54
C PRO A 70 -4.19 -1.09 -8.74
N ALA A 71 -4.91 -1.89 -9.52
CA ALA A 71 -4.50 -3.24 -9.88
C ALA A 71 -3.14 -3.21 -10.61
N HIS A 72 -2.21 -4.05 -10.16
CA HIS A 72 -0.87 -4.16 -10.74
C HIS A 72 -0.29 -5.55 -10.48
N THR A 73 0.84 -5.83 -11.11
CA THR A 73 1.64 -7.04 -10.86
C THR A 73 3.12 -6.69 -10.87
N HIS A 74 3.93 -7.51 -10.22
CA HIS A 74 5.37 -7.37 -10.19
C HIS A 74 6.04 -8.48 -11.00
N LYS A 75 6.97 -8.10 -11.88
CA LYS A 75 7.73 -9.07 -12.70
C LYS A 75 8.69 -9.95 -11.87
N LYS A 76 9.15 -9.45 -10.72
CA LYS A 76 10.18 -10.09 -9.89
C LYS A 76 9.80 -10.19 -8.41
N LYS A 77 9.18 -9.14 -7.87
CA LYS A 77 8.84 -9.09 -6.44
C LYS A 77 7.76 -10.13 -6.14
N LYS A 78 8.04 -10.98 -5.16
CA LYS A 78 7.04 -11.74 -4.42
C LYS A 78 6.78 -10.99 -3.11
N GLU A 79 5.53 -10.88 -2.69
CA GLU A 79 5.18 -10.15 -1.48
C GLU A 79 4.09 -10.83 -0.69
N ASP A 80 4.18 -10.66 0.62
CA ASP A 80 3.15 -11.05 1.58
C ASP A 80 2.47 -9.77 2.06
N ILE A 81 1.19 -9.59 1.72
CA ILE A 81 0.41 -8.43 2.16
C ILE A 81 -0.33 -8.82 3.44
N ILE A 82 0.03 -8.16 4.55
CA ILE A 82 -0.48 -8.50 5.89
C ILE A 82 -1.35 -7.37 6.42
N CYS A 83 -2.62 -7.67 6.71
CA CYS A 83 -3.51 -6.75 7.41
C CYS A 83 -3.19 -6.76 8.91
N ARG A 84 -2.40 -5.79 9.37
CA ARG A 84 -2.03 -5.66 10.79
C ARG A 84 -3.12 -5.01 11.64
N ALA A 85 -3.98 -4.18 11.04
CA ALA A 85 -5.10 -3.52 11.69
C ALA A 85 -6.19 -3.16 10.67
N GLY A 86 -7.45 -3.14 11.11
CA GLY A 86 -8.59 -2.77 10.28
C GLY A 86 -9.06 -3.89 9.35
N LYS A 87 -9.43 -3.54 8.11
CA LYS A 87 -9.90 -4.49 7.09
C LYS A 87 -9.21 -4.19 5.76
N LEU A 88 -8.67 -5.23 5.14
CA LEU A 88 -8.13 -5.20 3.80
C LEU A 88 -8.99 -6.07 2.88
N ILE A 89 -9.30 -5.56 1.68
CA ILE A 89 -9.93 -6.32 0.61
C ILE A 89 -8.92 -6.42 -0.51
N VAL A 90 -8.66 -7.65 -0.97
CA VAL A 90 -7.73 -7.92 -2.08
C VAL A 90 -8.52 -8.54 -3.22
N GLN A 91 -8.42 -7.93 -4.39
CA GLN A 91 -8.92 -8.49 -5.64
C GLN A 91 -7.72 -9.04 -6.43
N LEU A 92 -7.86 -10.27 -6.93
CA LEU A 92 -6.80 -10.98 -7.63
C LEU A 92 -7.28 -11.42 -9.01
N TRP A 93 -6.35 -11.47 -9.95
CA TRP A 93 -6.52 -11.99 -11.31
C TRP A 93 -5.42 -13.03 -11.58
N SER A 94 -5.69 -14.00 -12.44
CA SER A 94 -4.73 -15.04 -12.82
C SER A 94 -3.58 -14.50 -13.70
N ASN A 95 -3.84 -13.42 -14.43
CA ASN A 95 -2.93 -12.78 -15.36
C ASN A 95 -2.66 -11.31 -14.97
N ASN A 96 -1.76 -10.66 -15.72
CA ASN A 96 -1.50 -9.24 -15.56
C ASN A 96 -2.80 -8.42 -15.77
N PRO A 97 -3.31 -7.71 -14.75
CA PRO A 97 -4.59 -6.99 -14.83
C PRO A 97 -4.56 -5.78 -15.78
N ALA A 98 -3.37 -5.34 -16.22
CA ALA A 98 -3.24 -4.32 -17.26
C ALA A 98 -3.51 -4.86 -18.68
N ILE A 99 -3.47 -6.18 -18.87
CA ILE A 99 -3.62 -6.85 -20.17
C ILE A 99 -4.94 -7.62 -20.21
N ASP A 100 -5.22 -8.36 -19.14
CA ASP A 100 -6.32 -9.30 -19.07
C ASP A 100 -7.03 -9.17 -17.71
N GLN A 101 -8.26 -8.65 -17.76
CA GLN A 101 -9.16 -8.54 -16.61
C GLN A 101 -10.25 -9.62 -16.66
N SER A 102 -10.06 -10.69 -17.45
CA SER A 102 -11.03 -11.77 -17.54
C SER A 102 -11.30 -12.41 -16.18
N ASN A 103 -12.56 -12.80 -15.97
CA ASN A 103 -13.01 -13.50 -14.77
C ASN A 103 -12.65 -14.99 -14.85
N SER A 104 -11.39 -15.30 -15.13
CA SER A 104 -10.93 -16.69 -15.09
C SER A 104 -10.82 -17.16 -13.65
N ASN A 105 -11.40 -18.34 -13.37
CA ASN A 105 -11.30 -18.95 -12.05
C ASN A 105 -9.91 -19.54 -11.85
N PHE A 106 -9.29 -19.27 -10.71
CA PHE A 106 -8.06 -19.92 -10.26
C PHE A 106 -8.12 -20.21 -8.77
N SER A 107 -7.32 -21.17 -8.31
CA SER A 107 -7.30 -21.57 -6.90
C SER A 107 -6.31 -20.72 -6.11
N VAL A 108 -6.76 -20.15 -5.00
CA VAL A 108 -5.93 -19.45 -4.02
C VAL A 108 -5.81 -20.31 -2.77
N LYS A 109 -4.60 -20.48 -2.25
CA LYS A 109 -4.37 -21.05 -0.92
C LYS A 109 -4.42 -19.89 0.07
N VAL A 110 -5.41 -19.90 0.96
CA VAL A 110 -5.57 -18.95 2.06
C VAL A 110 -5.11 -19.59 3.35
#